data_AF-A0A2J0KX07-F1
#
_entry.id   AF-A0A2J0KX07-F1
#
_cell.length_a   1.000
_cell.length_b   1.000
_cell.length_c   1.000
_cell.angle_alpha   90.00
_cell.angle_beta   90.00
_cell.angle_gamma   90.00
#
_symmetry.space_group_name_H-M   'P 1'
#
loop_
_entity.id
_entity.type
_entity.pdbx_description
1 polymer ?
#
loop_
_entity_poly.entity_id
_entity_poly.type
_entity_poly.pdbx_seq_one_letter_code
_entity_poly.pdbx_strand_id
1 'polypeptide(L)' 'MPIDELMKIAGILAFVFLFAAAASGILLFKFHVRWLNLKWHMRFGILSAFFAIVHLALVIYLNI' A
#
# COMPACT_ATOMS: atom_id res chain seq x y z
N MET A 1 -15.41 -6.24 -14.22
CA MET A 1 -14.01 -5.98 -14.59
C MET A 1 -13.29 -7.31 -14.64
N PRO A 2 -12.48 -7.61 -15.66
CA PRO A 2 -11.74 -8.87 -15.71
C PRO A 2 -10.83 -9.00 -14.49
N ILE A 3 -10.69 -10.22 -13.97
CA ILE A 3 -9.94 -10.50 -12.73
C ILE A 3 -8.47 -10.10 -12.89
N ASP A 4 -7.94 -10.19 -14.11
CA ASP A 4 -6.58 -9.77 -14.48
C ASP A 4 -6.36 -8.26 -14.29
N GLU A 5 -7.38 -7.44 -14.60
CA GLU A 5 -7.33 -6.00 -14.35
C GLU A 5 -7.40 -5.70 -12.86
N LEU A 6 -8.22 -6.43 -12.11
CA LEU A 6 -8.31 -6.28 -10.65
C LEU A 6 -6.98 -6.63 -9.98
N MET A 7 -6.29 -7.68 -10.43
CA MET A 7 -4.94 -8.04 -9.97
C MET A 7 -3.95 -6.89 -10.20
N LYS A 8 -3.92 -6.33 -11.41
CA LYS A 8 -3.04 -5.20 -11.74
C LYS A 8 -3.34 -3.97 -10.88
N ILE A 9 -4.61 -3.62 -10.72
CA ILE A 9 -5.04 -2.48 -9.90
C ILE A 9 -4.64 -2.70 -8.44
N ALA A 10 -4.85 -3.89 -7.88
CA ALA A 10 -4.46 -4.21 -6.51
C ALA A 10 -2.94 -4.06 -6.30
N GLY A 11 -2.13 -4.52 -7.26
CA GLY A 11 -0.67 -4.36 -7.23
C GLY A 11 -0.24 -2.89 -7.27
N ILE A 12 -0.85 -2.09 -8.14
CA ILE A 12 -0.59 -0.64 -8.23
C ILE A 12 -0.96 0.05 -6.91
N LEU A 13 -2.14 -0.23 -6.36
CA LEU A 13 -2.58 0.36 -5.09
C LEU A 13 -1.65 -0.03 -3.94
N ALA A 14 -1.24 -1.29 -3.85
CA ALA A 14 -0.29 -1.75 -2.84
C ALA A 14 1.01 -0.94 -2.90
N PHE A 15 1.55 -0.72 -4.09
CA PHE A 15 2.77 0.05 -4.32
C PHE A 15 2.58 1.54 -4.00
N VAL A 16 1.48 2.16 -4.41
CA VAL A 16 1.18 3.57 -4.11
C VAL A 16 1.09 3.81 -2.61
N PHE A 17 0.39 2.93 -1.87
CA PHE A 17 0.31 3.04 -0.42
C PHE A 17 1.65 2.75 0.26
N LEU A 18 2.47 1.84 -0.28
CA LEU A 18 3.82 1.58 0.22
C LEU A 18 4.70 2.83 0.08
N PHE A 19 4.65 3.46 -1.09
CA PHE A 19 5.37 4.69 -1.36
C PHE A 19 4.90 5.83 -0.44
N ALA A 20 3.59 5.98 -0.25
CA ALA A 20 3.04 6.95 0.70
C ALA A 20 3.46 6.66 2.15
N ALA A 21 3.52 5.39 2.55
CA ALA A 21 4.04 4.98 3.86
C ALA A 21 5.51 5.35 4.02
N ALA A 22 6.35 5.06 3.02
CA ALA A 22 7.77 5.42 3.01
C ALA A 22 7.97 6.95 3.07
N ALA A 23 7.28 7.70 2.21
CA ALA A 23 7.33 9.16 2.18
C ALA A 23 6.85 9.78 3.50
N SER A 24 5.73 9.31 4.04
CA SER A 24 5.23 9.78 5.34
C SER A 24 6.17 9.43 6.49
N GLY A 25 6.85 8.27 6.44
CA GLY A 25 7.87 7.90 7.41
C GLY A 25 9.08 8.84 7.35
N ILE A 26 9.57 9.16 6.15
CA ILE A 26 10.66 10.13 5.97
C ILE A 26 10.25 11.51 6.50
N LEU A 27 9.05 12.00 6.15
CA LEU A 27 8.56 13.28 6.62
C LEU A 27 8.37 13.32 8.14
N LEU A 28 7.88 12.23 8.74
CA LEU A 28 7.65 12.13 10.18
C LEU A 28 8.96 12.03 10.97
N PHE A 29 9.85 11.11 10.61
CA PHE A 29 11.03 10.78 11.42
C PHE A 29 12.28 11.60 11.05
N LYS A 30 12.45 11.98 9.78
CA LYS A 30 13.60 12.78 9.34
C LYS A 30 13.30 14.27 9.44
N PHE A 31 12.18 14.71 8.86
CA PHE A 31 11.84 16.13 8.75
C PHE A 31 10.94 16.64 9.89
N HIS A 32 10.52 15.77 10.82
CA HIS A 32 9.71 16.12 12.00
C HIS A 32 8.48 16.97 11.67
N VAL A 33 7.81 16.64 10.56
CA VAL A 33 6.69 17.40 10.01
C VAL A 33 5.47 17.32 10.94
N ARG A 34 5.12 18.45 11.59
CA ARG A 34 4.09 18.54 12.65
C ARG A 34 2.68 18.10 12.27
N TRP A 35 2.29 18.16 10.99
CA TRP A 35 0.94 17.80 10.54
C TRP A 35 0.80 16.30 10.21
N LEU A 36 1.92 15.58 10.10
CA LEU A 36 1.94 14.13 9.94
C LEU A 36 2.05 13.49 11.32
N ASN A 37 1.11 12.60 11.64
CA ASN A 37 1.09 11.85 12.88
C ASN A 37 1.38 10.36 12.62
N LEU A 38 1.90 9.67 13.63
CA LEU A 38 2.18 8.23 13.55
C LEU A 38 0.95 7.41 13.12
N LYS A 39 -0.26 7.82 13.54
CA LYS A 39 -1.52 7.20 13.12
C LYS A 39 -1.74 7.23 11.60
N TRP A 40 -1.36 8.32 10.93
CA TRP A 40 -1.48 8.43 9.47
C TRP A 40 -0.47 7.56 8.75
N HIS A 41 0.78 7.54 9.22
CA HIS A 41 1.82 6.64 8.70
C HIS A 41 1.40 5.17 8.81
N MET A 42 0.90 4.75 9.98
CA MET A 42 0.43 3.38 10.21
C MET A 42 -0.77 3.02 9.30
N ARG A 43 -1.69 3.95 9.04
CA ARG A 43 -2.81 3.72 8.10
C ARG A 43 -2.31 3.43 6.69
N PHE A 44 -1.32 4.17 6.19
CA PHE A 44 -0.73 3.88 4.87
C PHE A 44 -0.06 2.51 4.83
N GLY A 45 0.66 2.13 5.90
CA GLY A 45 1.26 0.80 6.02
C GLY A 45 0.23 -0.33 6.00
N ILE A 46 -0.85 -0.19 6.79
CA ILE A 46 -1.94 -1.18 6.84
C ILE A 46 -2.64 -1.31 5.48
N LEU A 47 -2.94 -0.18 4.83
CA LEU A 47 -3.57 -0.20 3.49
C LEU A 47 -2.67 -0.87 2.46
N SER A 48 -1.37 -0.55 2.46
CA SER A 48 -0.40 -1.19 1.58
C SER A 48 -0.35 -2.70 1.79
N ALA A 49 -0.27 -3.15 3.04
CA ALA A 49 -0.27 -4.57 3.37
C ALA A 49 -1.57 -5.27 2.92
N PHE A 50 -2.72 -4.63 3.14
CA PHE A 50 -4.01 -5.16 2.70
C PHE A 50 -4.04 -5.37 1.17
N PHE A 51 -3.69 -4.36 0.38
CA PHE A 51 -3.68 -4.48 -1.08
C PHE A 51 -2.62 -5.47 -1.57
N ALA A 52 -1.48 -5.59 -0.90
CA ALA A 52 -0.45 -6.56 -1.23
C ALA A 52 -0.96 -8.01 -1.01
N ILE A 53 -1.69 -8.26 0.08
CA ILE A 53 -2.31 -9.56 0.35
C ILE A 53 -3.38 -9.87 -0.71
N VAL A 54 -4.23 -8.91 -1.07
CA VAL A 54 -5.23 -9.09 -2.13
C VAL A 54 -4.55 -9.37 -3.47
N HIS A 55 -3.51 -8.62 -3.82
CA HIS A 55 -2.74 -8.84 -5.04
C HIS A 55 -2.13 -10.25 -5.08
N LEU A 56 -1.49 -10.69 -4.00
CA LEU A 56 -0.93 -12.04 -3.89
C LEU A 56 -2.00 -13.13 -4.02
N ALA A 57 -3.16 -12.96 -3.36
CA ALA A 57 -4.26 -13.90 -3.46
C ALA A 57 -4.79 -14.03 -4.89
N LEU A 58 -4.91 -12.91 -5.61
CA LEU A 58 -5.34 -12.88 -7.01
C LEU A 58 -4.28 -13.50 -7.95
N VAL A 59 -3.00 -13.25 -7.72
CA VAL A 59 -1.91 -13.90 -8.47
C VAL A 59 -1.98 -15.41 -8.31
N ILE A 60 -2.15 -15.91 -7.09
CA ILE A 60 -2.29 -17.34 -6.83
C ILE A 60 -3.54 -17.90 -7.53
N TYR A 61 -4.67 -17.21 -7.42
CA TYR A 61 -5.93 -17.65 -8.04
C TYR A 61 -5.88 -17.73 -9.56
N LEU A 62 -5.18 -16.81 -10.24
CA LEU A 62 -5.07 -16.78 -11.69
C LEU A 62 -4.02 -17.76 -12.26
N ASN A 63 -3.14 -18.28 -11.41
CA ASN A 63 -2.02 -19.14 -11.81
C ASN A 63 -2.20 -20.62 -11.39
N ILE A 64 -3.35 -20.94 -10.77
CA ILE A 64 -3.84 -22.30 -10.49
C ILE A 64 -4.87 -22.65 -11.56
#